data_AF-A0A6V7K190-F1
#
_entry.id   AF-A0A6V7K190-F1
#
_cell.length_a   1.000
_cell.length_b   1.000
_cell.length_c   1.000
_cell.angle_alpha   90.00
_cell.angle_beta   90.00
_cell.angle_gamma   90.00
#
_symmetry.space_group_name_H-M   'P 1'
#
loop_
_entity.id
_entity.type
_entity.pdbx_description
1 polymer ?
#
loop_
_entity_poly.entity_id
_entity_poly.type
_entity_poly.pdbx_seq_one_letter_code
_entity_poly.pdbx_strand_id
1 'polypeptide(L)' 'VIFPLIFTGMESSVDVEVTTEGGGPTGQSTAIRWGIAWGLRSFVDPKMIEKMRI' A
#
# COMPACT_ATOMS: atom_id res chain seq x y z
N VAL A 1 7.25 -3.07 2.81
CA VAL A 1 6.61 -2.16 1.82
C VAL A 1 5.53 -2.88 1.00
N ILE A 2 5.82 -4.03 0.39
CA ILE A 2 4.94 -4.76 -0.53
C ILE A 2 3.69 -5.43 0.07
N PHE A 3 3.63 -5.59 1.40
CA PHE A 3 2.55 -6.31 2.09
C PHE A 3 1.12 -5.94 1.66
N PRO A 4 0.75 -4.66 1.44
CA PRO A 4 -0.60 -4.30 1.01
C PRO A 4 -0.98 -4.92 -0.33
N LEU A 5 -0.05 -5.07 -1.27
CA LEU A 5 -0.30 -5.68 -2.59
C LEU A 5 -0.55 -7.18 -2.46
N ILE A 6 0.27 -7.87 -1.65
CA ILE A 6 0.11 -9.31 -1.38
C ILE A 6 -1.22 -9.57 -0.66
N PHE A 7 -1.57 -8.69 0.28
CA PHE A 7 -2.80 -8.82 1.05
C PHE A 7 -4.05 -8.67 0.18
N THR A 8 -4.01 -7.79 -0.82
CA THR A 8 -5.12 -7.57 -1.75
C THR A 8 -5.08 -8.49 -2.98
N GLY A 9 -4.00 -9.26 -3.18
CA GLY A 9 -3.80 -10.10 -4.35
C GLY A 9 -3.57 -9.29 -5.64
N MET A 10 -3.02 -8.07 -5.52
CA MET A 10 -2.81 -7.14 -6.64
C MET A 10 -1.35 -7.01 -7.06
N GLU A 11 -0.46 -7.84 -6.53
CA GLU A 11 0.99 -7.80 -6.81
C GLU A 11 1.34 -8.00 -8.29
N SER A 12 0.47 -8.64 -9.07
CA SER A 12 0.67 -8.85 -10.51
C SER A 12 -0.24 -7.98 -11.38
N SER A 13 -1.06 -7.12 -10.77
CA SER A 13 -2.15 -6.39 -11.44
C SER A 13 -1.96 -4.88 -11.43
N VAL A 14 -1.07 -4.36 -10.58
CA VAL A 14 -0.87 -2.93 -10.37
C VAL A 14 0.61 -2.61 -10.32
N ASP A 15 1.03 -1.66 -11.15
CA ASP A 15 2.34 -1.03 -11.06
C ASP A 15 2.29 0.13 -10.05
N VAL A 16 3.31 0.21 -9.20
CA VAL A 16 3.42 1.23 -8.16
C VAL A 16 4.73 1.98 -8.32
N GLU A 17 4.62 3.27 -8.67
CA GLU A 17 5.74 4.21 -8.66
C GLU A 17 5.65 5.09 -7.41
N VAL A 18 6.77 5.28 -6.71
CA VAL A 18 6.79 6.02 -5.44
C VAL A 18 8.00 6.93 -5.35
N THR A 19 7.73 8.19 -5.04
CA THR A 19 8.74 9.18 -4.69
C THR A 19 8.64 9.48 -3.19
N THR A 20 9.73 9.34 -2.45
CA THR A 20 9.80 9.74 -1.05
C THR A 20 10.94 10.71 -0.83
N GLU A 21 10.66 11.78 -0.08
CA GLU A 21 11.65 12.80 0.27
C GLU A 21 11.73 12.93 1.80
N GLY A 22 12.96 13.05 2.32
CA GLY A 22 13.22 13.15 3.75
C GLY A 22 13.00 11.86 4.55
N GLY A 23 13.33 11.92 5.84
CA GLY A 23 13.23 10.77 6.76
C GLY A 23 14.36 9.73 6.61
N GLY A 24 14.34 8.73 7.49
CA GLY A 24 15.25 7.58 7.44
C GLY A 24 14.63 6.37 6.72
N PRO A 25 15.43 5.32 6.42
CA PRO A 25 14.99 4.17 5.64
C PRO A 25 13.72 3.48 6.20
N THR A 26 13.65 3.33 7.53
CA THR A 26 12.51 2.72 8.21
C THR A 26 11.25 3.59 8.12
N GLY A 27 11.40 4.91 8.26
CA GLY A 27 10.29 5.86 8.15
C GLY A 27 9.71 5.89 6.74
N GLN A 28 10.58 5.98 5.73
CA GLN A 28 10.20 5.91 4.32
C GLN A 28 9.50 4.59 4.00
N SER A 29 10.03 3.44 4.45
CA SER A 29 9.39 2.14 4.20
C SER A 29 7.95 2.05 4.73
N THR A 30 7.69 2.70 5.88
CA THR A 30 6.36 2.73 6.51
C THR A 30 5.43 3.70 5.79
N ALA A 31 5.95 4.87 5.38
CA ALA A 31 5.21 5.84 4.59
C ALA A 31 4.79 5.25 3.23
N ILE A 32 5.71 4.57 2.54
CA ILE A 32 5.41 3.90 1.26
C ILE A 32 4.34 2.82 1.48
N ARG A 33 4.48 1.99 2.52
CA ARG A 33 3.48 0.96 2.84
C ARG A 33 2.08 1.57 3.05
N TRP A 34 2.01 2.67 3.78
CA TRP A 34 0.74 3.37 4.03
C TRP A 34 0.16 3.98 2.75
N GLY A 35 1.00 4.62 1.93
CA GLY A 35 0.60 5.20 0.65
C GLY A 35 0.02 4.16 -0.32
N ILE A 36 0.68 3.00 -0.45
CA ILE A 36 0.19 1.89 -1.28
C ILE A 36 -1.16 1.38 -0.75
N ALA A 37 -1.28 1.18 0.57
CA ALA A 37 -2.54 0.72 1.17
C ALA A 37 -3.69 1.72 0.96
N TRP A 38 -3.41 3.02 0.97
CA TRP A 38 -4.40 4.06 0.67
C TRP A 38 -4.80 4.10 -0.79
N GLY A 39 -3.84 4.01 -1.71
CA GLY A 39 -4.11 3.98 -3.15
C GLY A 39 -4.93 2.75 -3.58
N LEU A 40 -4.69 1.60 -2.96
CA LEU A 40 -5.42 0.36 -3.25
C LEU A 40 -6.91 0.42 -2.87
N ARG A 41 -7.34 1.34 -2.01
CA ARG A 41 -8.76 1.48 -1.61
C ARG A 41 -9.69 1.75 -2.79
N SER A 42 -9.19 2.38 -3.86
CA SER A 42 -9.98 2.63 -5.07
C SER A 42 -10.15 1.41 -5.97
N PHE A 43 -9.33 0.38 -5.77
CA PHE A 43 -9.29 -0.82 -6.62
C PHE A 43 -9.88 -2.06 -5.95
N VAL A 44 -10.17 -1.99 -4.65
CA VAL A 44 -10.63 -3.13 -3.85
C VAL A 44 -12.06 -2.95 -3.34
N ASP A 45 -12.75 -4.06 -3.09
CA ASP A 45 -14.11 -4.04 -2.54
C ASP A 45 -14.17 -3.43 -1.13
N PRO A 46 -15.33 -2.85 -0.74
CA PRO A 46 -15.53 -2.31 0.61
C PRO A 46 -15.24 -3.30 1.75
N LYS A 47 -15.48 -4.61 1.52
CA LYS A 47 -15.14 -5.67 2.48
C LYS A 47 -13.64 -5.84 2.66
N MET A 48 -12.86 -5.66 1.60
CA MET A 48 -11.41 -5.72 1.64
C MET A 48 -10.83 -4.49 2.34
N ILE A 49 -11.42 -3.31 2.09
CA ILE A 49 -11.06 -2.06 2.79
C ILE A 49 -11.21 -2.23 4.30
N GLU A 50 -12.30 -2.86 4.76
CA GLU A 50 -12.51 -3.11 6.19
C GLU A 50 -11.49 -4.09 6.77
N LYS A 51 -11.07 -5.10 6.00
CA LYS A 51 -9.99 -6.03 6.40
C LYS A 51 -8.60 -5.37 6.46
N MET A 52 -8.40 -4.29 5.69
CA MET A 52 -7.16 -3.49 5.74
C MET A 52 -7.18 -2.48 6.89
N ARG A 53 -8.33 -2.25 7.54
CA ARG A 53 -8.48 -1.32 8.65
C ARG A 53 -7.99 -2.00 9.93
N ILE A 54 -6.91 -1.45 10.50
CA ILE A 54 -6.44 -1.72 11.87
C ILE A 54 -7.06 -0.67 12.78
#